data_AF-A0A6J1KZR8-F1
#
_entry.id   AF-A0A6J1KZR8-F1
#
_cell.length_a   1.000
_cell.length_b   1.000
_cell.length_c   1.000
_cell.angle_alpha   90.00
_cell.angle_beta   90.00
_cell.angle_gamma   90.00
#
_symmetry.space_group_name_H-M   'P 1'
#
loop_
_entity.id
_entity.type
_entity.pdbx_description
1 polymer ?
#
loop_
_entity_poly.entity_id
_entity_poly.type
_entity_poly.pdbx_seq_one_letter_code
_entity_poly.pdbx_strand_id
1 'polypeptide(L)'
;MERKLFRDPALERHFTGHSGNITQLRFSPDGHQIATSSMDTTVILWNLKQAARCIRFASHSEGVYGVSWSPKGNFIASCSHDRTVKVWEPKVRGVSAEFLAHSKPVRSVDFDPTGQLLLTASNDKAVKLWRVSRRQFISSFAQQNNWVRAAKFSPNGKLIATVSDDKSLRIYDLSTGECVRTFTEERAAPRQLAWHPWGNMVAVALGCNRIKVFDVVNSQLLQLYVVHSAPVNDLAFHPSGNFLLSGSDDKTIRILDLLEGRPIYTLTGHTDSVNAVSFNQDGNRFATAGSDRQLFIWQSNLHTYDASQFDEKSMTSSCDISSNSKSSNAANSKTTNDLSIRIDPRESLAYQTLDEHFQVVDSEHTKQQTPLSYNSKLSSPKFRTESKSPSLQLKTKYNAPFFK
;
A
#
# COMPACT_ATOMS: atom_id res chain seq x y z
N MET A 1 22.50 28.51 19.14
CA MET A 1 21.35 27.99 18.37
C MET A 1 21.88 27.59 17.01
N GLU A 2 22.24 26.31 16.84
CA GLU A 2 22.58 25.79 15.51
C GLU A 2 21.34 25.91 14.62
N ARG A 3 21.42 26.72 13.57
CA ARG A 3 20.49 26.62 12.44
C ARG A 3 20.58 25.17 11.97
N LYS A 4 19.56 24.35 12.23
CA LYS A 4 19.44 23.04 11.57
C LYS A 4 19.50 23.33 10.08
N LEU A 5 20.62 23.02 9.42
CA LEU A 5 20.76 23.23 7.99
C LEU A 5 19.59 22.52 7.31
N PHE A 6 18.87 23.25 6.47
CA PHE A 6 17.93 22.68 5.52
C PHE A 6 18.70 21.67 4.67
N ARG A 7 18.36 20.39 4.84
CA ARG A 7 18.92 19.29 4.05
C ARG A 7 17.83 18.78 3.14
N ASP A 8 18.16 18.46 1.90
CA ASP A 8 17.21 17.85 0.98
C ASP A 8 16.77 16.46 1.48
N PRO A 9 15.66 15.92 0.95
CA PRO A 9 15.33 14.53 1.18
C PRO A 9 16.50 13.61 0.89
N ALA A 10 16.82 12.71 1.82
CA ALA A 10 17.97 11.83 1.71
C ALA A 10 17.55 10.38 1.99
N LEU A 11 18.18 9.44 1.28
CA LEU A 11 17.97 8.02 1.53
C LEU A 11 18.57 7.68 2.92
N GLU A 12 17.72 7.22 3.83
CA GLU A 12 18.11 6.73 5.15
C GLU A 12 18.46 5.25 5.09
N ARG A 13 17.59 4.45 4.46
CA ARG A 13 17.77 2.99 4.35
C ARG A 13 17.22 2.41 3.07
N HIS A 14 17.78 1.27 2.71
CA HIS A 14 17.40 0.47 1.56
C HIS A 14 17.20 -0.98 2.00
N PHE A 15 16.01 -1.51 1.71
CA PHE A 15 15.65 -2.88 2.04
C PHE A 15 15.23 -3.69 0.79
N THR A 16 15.59 -4.97 0.81
CA THR A 16 15.15 -5.98 -0.16
C THR A 16 14.77 -7.26 0.59
N GLY A 17 13.69 -7.94 0.17
CA GLY A 17 13.31 -9.20 0.81
C GLY A 17 12.09 -9.89 0.20
N HIS A 18 11.22 -9.14 -0.48
CA HIS A 18 10.16 -9.72 -1.30
C HIS A 18 10.75 -10.40 -2.56
N SER A 19 10.17 -11.52 -2.96
CA SER A 19 10.54 -12.23 -4.19
C SER A 19 9.72 -11.77 -5.41
N GLY A 20 8.66 -11.00 -5.17
CA GLY A 20 7.78 -10.41 -6.18
C GLY A 20 7.62 -8.90 -6.00
N ASN A 21 6.84 -8.30 -6.91
CA ASN A 21 6.59 -6.86 -6.95
C ASN A 21 5.87 -6.42 -5.66
N ILE A 22 6.37 -5.36 -5.03
CA ILE A 22 5.70 -4.76 -3.87
C ILE A 22 4.49 -3.98 -4.39
N THR A 23 3.31 -4.27 -3.85
CA THR A 23 2.04 -3.70 -4.31
C THR A 23 1.59 -2.52 -3.47
N GLN A 24 1.78 -2.59 -2.16
CA GLN A 24 1.37 -1.54 -1.23
C GLN A 24 2.29 -1.47 -0.01
N LEU A 25 2.41 -0.28 0.57
CA LEU A 25 3.20 -0.04 1.78
C LEU A 25 2.47 0.91 2.72
N ARG A 26 2.57 0.70 4.04
CA ARG A 26 2.05 1.62 5.06
C ARG A 26 2.94 1.63 6.30
N PHE A 27 3.19 2.82 6.84
CA PHE A 27 3.82 3.00 8.14
C PHE A 27 2.88 2.56 9.27
N SER A 28 3.47 2.05 10.35
CA SER A 28 2.78 1.95 11.63
C SER A 28 2.51 3.34 12.21
N PRO A 29 1.47 3.50 13.06
CA PRO A 29 1.16 4.78 13.70
C PRO A 29 2.33 5.33 14.54
N ASP A 30 3.12 4.46 15.17
CA ASP A 30 4.31 4.87 15.93
C ASP A 30 5.51 5.28 15.04
N GLY A 31 5.41 5.09 13.71
CA GLY A 31 6.46 5.41 12.75
C GLY A 31 7.73 4.56 12.88
N HIS A 32 7.71 3.47 13.64
CA HIS A 32 8.86 2.59 13.85
C HIS A 32 8.85 1.34 12.97
N GLN A 33 7.70 1.00 12.40
CA GLN A 33 7.53 -0.18 11.56
C GLN A 33 6.87 0.18 10.24
N ILE A 34 7.06 -0.68 9.24
CA ILE A 34 6.44 -0.57 7.92
C ILE A 34 5.90 -1.94 7.55
N ALA A 35 4.68 -1.99 7.04
CA ALA A 35 4.15 -3.21 6.44
C ALA A 35 4.16 -3.05 4.91
N THR A 36 4.69 -4.06 4.21
CA THR A 36 4.63 -4.15 2.75
C THR A 36 3.86 -5.39 2.34
N SER A 37 3.03 -5.26 1.30
CA SER A 37 2.38 -6.37 0.62
C SER A 37 3.01 -6.61 -0.74
N SER A 38 2.98 -7.85 -1.22
CA SER A 38 3.62 -8.23 -2.48
C SER A 38 2.82 -9.24 -3.29
N MET A 39 3.13 -9.28 -4.59
CA MET A 39 2.65 -10.31 -5.52
C MET A 39 3.20 -11.70 -5.19
N ASP A 40 4.21 -11.83 -4.33
CA ASP A 40 4.73 -13.11 -3.83
C ASP A 40 3.86 -13.77 -2.74
N THR A 41 2.64 -13.28 -2.54
CA THR A 41 1.64 -13.76 -1.56
C THR A 41 2.00 -13.50 -0.09
N THR A 42 3.09 -12.79 0.19
CA THR A 42 3.54 -12.47 1.54
C THR A 42 3.29 -11.02 1.93
N VAL A 43 3.22 -10.82 3.24
CA VAL A 43 3.30 -9.50 3.88
C VAL A 43 4.57 -9.48 4.71
N ILE A 44 5.42 -8.49 4.55
CA ILE A 44 6.63 -8.32 5.38
C ILE A 44 6.45 -7.11 6.29
N LEU A 45 6.72 -7.32 7.57
CA LEU A 45 6.80 -6.29 8.57
C LEU A 45 8.26 -5.90 8.80
N TRP A 46 8.59 -4.68 8.43
CA TRP A 46 9.92 -4.08 8.56
C TRP A 46 10.01 -3.28 9.84
N ASN A 47 11.10 -3.42 10.58
CA ASN A 47 11.36 -2.61 11.78
C ASN A 47 12.53 -1.67 11.52
N LEU A 48 12.32 -0.37 11.80
CA LEU A 48 13.30 0.69 11.55
C LEU A 48 14.28 0.88 12.73
N LYS A 49 14.11 0.19 13.86
CA LYS A 49 15.12 0.22 14.94
C LYS A 49 16.30 -0.69 14.56
N GLN A 50 17.53 -0.25 14.82
CA GLN A 50 18.74 -1.04 14.54
C GLN A 50 18.68 -2.41 15.24
N ALA A 51 19.18 -3.45 14.58
CA ALA A 51 19.18 -4.86 15.03
C ALA A 51 17.81 -5.57 15.13
N ALA A 52 16.72 -4.95 14.66
CA ALA A 52 15.39 -5.57 14.73
C ALA A 52 15.10 -6.49 13.52
N ARG A 53 14.59 -7.69 13.82
CA ARG A 53 14.18 -8.70 12.82
C ARG A 53 12.98 -8.21 12.03
N CYS A 54 12.94 -8.55 10.75
CA CYS A 54 11.76 -8.35 9.93
C CYS A 54 11.00 -9.66 9.79
N ILE A 55 9.68 -9.56 9.84
CA ILE A 55 8.81 -10.72 9.97
C ILE A 55 8.06 -10.90 8.68
N ARG A 56 8.27 -12.03 8.01
CA ARG A 56 7.50 -12.42 6.83
C ARG A 56 6.31 -13.27 7.25
N PHE A 57 5.13 -12.85 6.81
CA PHE A 57 3.90 -13.59 6.98
C PHE A 57 3.53 -14.21 5.64
N ALA A 58 3.48 -15.55 5.56
CA ALA A 58 2.77 -16.23 4.49
C ALA A 58 1.28 -15.94 4.65
N SER A 59 0.84 -14.88 3.98
CA SER A 59 -0.42 -14.25 4.29
C SER A 59 -1.56 -14.93 3.53
N HIS A 60 -1.40 -15.08 2.21
CA HIS A 60 -2.47 -15.42 1.29
C HIS A 60 -2.05 -16.51 0.31
N SER A 61 -3.02 -17.14 -0.37
CA SER A 61 -2.72 -18.16 -1.40
C SER A 61 -2.35 -17.55 -2.75
N GLU A 62 -2.65 -16.27 -2.95
CA GLU A 62 -2.38 -15.51 -4.16
C GLU A 62 -1.86 -14.10 -3.83
N GLY A 63 -1.48 -13.33 -4.86
CA GLY A 63 -0.85 -12.01 -4.71
C GLY A 63 -1.66 -11.04 -3.84
N VAL A 64 -0.96 -10.38 -2.91
CA VAL A 64 -1.54 -9.43 -1.96
C VAL A 64 -1.56 -8.05 -2.60
N TYR A 65 -2.72 -7.39 -2.61
CA TYR A 65 -2.88 -6.09 -3.27
C TYR A 65 -2.83 -4.90 -2.33
N GLY A 66 -3.23 -5.09 -1.07
CA GLY A 66 -3.34 -3.99 -0.13
C GLY A 66 -2.94 -4.41 1.28
N VAL A 67 -2.42 -3.44 2.00
CA VAL A 67 -2.10 -3.52 3.42
C VAL A 67 -2.55 -2.24 4.12
N SER A 68 -3.05 -2.36 5.35
CA SER A 68 -3.43 -1.21 6.17
C SER A 68 -3.14 -1.50 7.64
N TRP A 69 -2.67 -0.48 8.35
CA TRP A 69 -2.47 -0.51 9.79
C TRP A 69 -3.72 0.00 10.49
N SER A 70 -4.07 -0.65 11.60
CA SER A 70 -5.02 -0.07 12.55
C SER A 70 -4.43 1.20 13.17
N PRO A 71 -5.24 2.23 13.48
CA PRO A 71 -4.77 3.50 14.05
C PRO A 71 -4.03 3.36 15.39
N LYS A 72 -4.30 2.29 16.13
CA LYS A 72 -3.62 1.99 17.41
C LYS A 72 -2.36 1.12 17.25
N GLY A 73 -2.06 0.66 16.03
CA GLY A 73 -0.90 -0.21 15.76
C GLY A 73 -1.06 -1.65 16.23
N ASN A 74 -2.22 -2.05 16.74
CA ASN A 74 -2.44 -3.39 17.30
C ASN A 74 -2.68 -4.46 16.24
N PHE A 75 -3.18 -4.04 15.08
CA PHE A 75 -3.54 -4.92 13.97
C PHE A 75 -3.01 -4.40 12.63
N ILE A 76 -2.71 -5.34 11.74
CA ILE A 76 -2.48 -5.13 10.31
C ILE A 76 -3.58 -5.89 9.56
N ALA A 77 -4.16 -5.31 8.53
CA ALA A 77 -5.05 -6.00 7.61
C ALA A 77 -4.39 -6.11 6.23
N SER A 78 -4.55 -7.28 5.59
CA SER A 78 -4.10 -7.55 4.23
C SER A 78 -5.25 -8.08 3.37
N CYS A 79 -5.22 -7.77 2.08
CA CYS A 79 -6.22 -8.24 1.13
C CYS A 79 -5.58 -8.77 -0.16
N SER A 80 -6.17 -9.81 -0.76
CA SER A 80 -5.54 -10.57 -1.85
C SER A 80 -6.48 -10.88 -3.01
N HIS A 81 -5.88 -11.34 -4.11
CA HIS A 81 -6.58 -11.95 -5.24
C HIS A 81 -7.42 -13.17 -4.85
N ASP A 82 -7.03 -13.87 -3.78
CA ASP A 82 -7.73 -15.05 -3.26
C ASP A 82 -9.14 -14.78 -2.71
N ARG A 83 -9.55 -13.49 -2.71
CA ARG A 83 -10.85 -12.93 -2.29
C ARG A 83 -11.02 -12.79 -0.77
N THR A 84 -9.97 -13.10 -0.02
CA THR A 84 -9.97 -13.08 1.44
C THR A 84 -9.33 -11.80 1.97
N VAL A 85 -9.68 -11.49 3.21
CA VAL A 85 -9.02 -10.47 4.01
C VAL A 85 -8.54 -11.12 5.28
N LYS A 86 -7.30 -10.82 5.65
CA LYS A 86 -6.68 -11.34 6.86
C LYS A 86 -6.26 -10.21 7.77
N VAL A 87 -6.53 -10.37 9.06
CA VAL A 87 -6.15 -9.41 10.10
C VAL A 87 -5.18 -10.10 11.05
N TRP A 88 -4.05 -9.45 11.31
CA TRP A 88 -2.90 -10.00 12.00
C TRP A 88 -2.53 -9.12 13.19
N GLU A 89 -2.10 -9.71 14.29
CA GLU A 89 -1.31 -8.99 15.28
C GLU A 89 0.15 -8.88 14.79
N PRO A 90 0.78 -7.68 14.84
CA PRO A 90 2.14 -7.44 14.36
C PRO A 90 3.21 -7.96 15.32
N LYS A 91 3.10 -9.25 15.70
CA LYS A 91 4.02 -9.98 16.58
C LYS A 91 4.49 -11.24 15.88
N VAL A 92 5.63 -11.80 16.31
CA VAL A 92 6.26 -13.00 15.71
C VAL A 92 5.32 -14.21 15.63
N ARG A 93 4.44 -14.39 16.63
CA ARG A 93 3.43 -15.47 16.65
C ARG A 93 2.36 -15.31 15.58
N GLY A 94 2.10 -14.08 15.11
CA GLY A 94 1.25 -13.79 13.95
C GLY A 94 -0.13 -14.43 14.00
N VAL A 95 -0.91 -14.21 15.07
CA VAL A 95 -2.28 -14.73 15.11
C VAL A 95 -3.08 -14.09 14.00
N SER A 96 -3.63 -14.93 13.12
CA SER A 96 -4.34 -14.48 11.93
C SER A 96 -5.82 -14.80 12.02
N ALA A 97 -6.61 -13.79 11.69
CA ALA A 97 -8.03 -13.88 11.51
C ALA A 97 -8.31 -13.78 10.02
N GLU A 98 -8.82 -14.85 9.41
CA GLU A 98 -9.22 -14.86 8.00
C GLU A 98 -10.73 -14.81 7.86
N PHE A 99 -11.21 -14.10 6.85
CA PHE A 99 -12.59 -14.22 6.38
C PHE A 99 -12.69 -13.97 4.87
N LEU A 100 -13.64 -14.67 4.23
CA LEU A 100 -13.97 -14.46 2.83
C LEU A 100 -14.79 -13.17 2.69
N ALA A 101 -14.14 -12.10 2.22
CA ALA A 101 -14.77 -10.79 2.17
C ALA A 101 -15.65 -10.61 0.92
N HIS A 102 -15.18 -11.07 -0.23
CA HIS A 102 -15.82 -10.80 -1.53
C HIS A 102 -15.92 -12.04 -2.42
N SER A 103 -16.70 -11.95 -3.49
CA SER A 103 -16.82 -13.04 -4.50
C SER A 103 -15.72 -12.99 -5.56
N LYS A 104 -14.99 -11.87 -5.64
CA LYS A 104 -13.91 -11.58 -6.59
C LYS A 104 -12.72 -10.93 -5.84
N PRO A 105 -11.54 -10.80 -6.48
CA PRO A 105 -10.32 -10.25 -5.86
C PRO A 105 -10.54 -8.98 -5.05
N VAL A 106 -9.91 -8.87 -3.88
CA VAL A 106 -9.99 -7.68 -3.00
C VAL A 106 -8.76 -6.82 -3.24
N ARG A 107 -8.98 -5.58 -3.69
CA ARG A 107 -7.93 -4.66 -4.16
C ARG A 107 -7.42 -3.72 -3.07
N SER A 108 -8.28 -3.31 -2.16
CA SER A 108 -7.93 -2.36 -1.10
C SER A 108 -8.58 -2.75 0.21
N VAL A 109 -7.87 -2.44 1.28
CA VAL A 109 -8.32 -2.56 2.66
C VAL A 109 -7.96 -1.28 3.42
N ASP A 110 -8.82 -0.85 4.33
CA ASP A 110 -8.59 0.34 5.16
C ASP A 110 -9.30 0.23 6.51
N PHE A 111 -8.61 0.62 7.58
CA PHE A 111 -9.23 0.76 8.90
C PHE A 111 -9.87 2.14 9.03
N ASP A 112 -10.95 2.21 9.81
CA ASP A 112 -11.48 3.50 10.23
C ASP A 112 -10.56 4.15 11.29
N PRO A 113 -10.69 5.46 11.55
CA PRO A 113 -9.88 6.16 12.54
C PRO A 113 -10.01 5.63 13.98
N THR A 114 -11.08 4.90 14.31
CA THR A 114 -11.22 4.26 15.64
C THR A 114 -10.61 2.86 15.70
N GLY A 115 -10.38 2.22 14.56
CA GLY A 115 -9.89 0.84 14.41
C GLY A 115 -10.95 -0.24 14.67
N GLN A 116 -12.22 0.11 14.76
CA GLN A 116 -13.33 -0.83 14.99
C GLN A 116 -13.94 -1.37 13.70
N LEU A 117 -13.82 -0.62 12.61
CA LEU A 117 -14.38 -0.90 11.31
C LEU A 117 -13.27 -1.13 10.29
N LEU A 118 -13.58 -1.95 9.30
CA LEU A 118 -12.71 -2.24 8.16
C LEU A 118 -13.50 -2.06 6.87
N LEU A 119 -12.88 -1.40 5.91
CA LEU A 119 -13.42 -1.16 4.59
C LEU A 119 -12.66 -2.01 3.58
N THR A 120 -13.37 -2.69 2.69
CA THR A 120 -12.79 -3.55 1.67
C THR A 120 -13.37 -3.20 0.30
N ALA A 121 -12.51 -3.10 -0.72
CA ALA A 121 -12.90 -2.80 -2.10
C ALA A 121 -12.51 -3.95 -3.03
N SER A 122 -13.37 -4.31 -3.98
CA SER A 122 -13.19 -5.51 -4.80
C SER A 122 -13.57 -5.33 -6.27
N ASN A 123 -13.06 -6.27 -7.08
CA ASN A 123 -13.49 -6.48 -8.45
C ASN A 123 -14.95 -6.99 -8.56
N ASP A 124 -15.62 -7.32 -7.46
CA ASP A 124 -17.07 -7.63 -7.47
C ASP A 124 -17.95 -6.37 -7.57
N LYS A 125 -17.33 -5.21 -7.77
CA LYS A 125 -17.96 -3.89 -7.91
C LYS A 125 -18.61 -3.39 -6.61
N ALA A 126 -18.30 -4.02 -5.48
CA ALA A 126 -18.78 -3.59 -4.19
C ALA A 126 -17.63 -3.10 -3.31
N VAL A 127 -17.97 -2.14 -2.46
CA VAL A 127 -17.21 -1.82 -1.26
C VAL A 127 -17.99 -2.35 -0.07
N LYS A 128 -17.35 -3.08 0.83
CA LYS A 128 -18.00 -3.65 2.02
C LYS A 128 -17.40 -3.10 3.30
N LEU A 129 -18.26 -2.93 4.29
CA LEU A 129 -17.93 -2.48 5.63
C LEU A 129 -18.05 -3.64 6.61
N TRP A 130 -17.04 -3.79 7.46
CA TRP A 130 -16.92 -4.90 8.41
C TRP A 130 -16.64 -4.40 9.81
N ARG A 131 -17.13 -5.12 10.81
CA ARG A 131 -16.73 -4.95 12.20
C ARG A 131 -15.53 -5.84 12.49
N VAL A 132 -14.42 -5.26 12.91
CA VAL A 132 -13.15 -5.97 13.15
C VAL A 132 -13.29 -7.00 14.27
N SER A 133 -13.89 -6.62 15.41
CA SER A 133 -13.96 -7.48 16.61
C SER A 133 -14.72 -8.79 16.41
N ARG A 134 -15.75 -8.78 15.56
CA ARG A 134 -16.62 -9.94 15.30
C ARG A 134 -16.47 -10.50 13.88
N ARG A 135 -15.64 -9.89 13.03
CA ARG A 135 -15.48 -10.22 11.60
C ARG A 135 -16.83 -10.22 10.88
N GLN A 136 -17.69 -9.30 11.28
CA GLN A 136 -19.09 -9.29 10.87
C GLN A 136 -19.29 -8.28 9.75
N PHE A 137 -19.92 -8.71 8.67
CA PHE A 137 -20.41 -7.82 7.62
C PHE A 137 -21.46 -6.85 8.19
N ILE A 138 -21.31 -5.56 7.88
CA ILE A 138 -22.25 -4.51 8.32
C ILE A 138 -23.09 -4.04 7.13
N SER A 139 -22.44 -3.53 6.08
CA SER A 139 -23.10 -2.92 4.94
C SER A 139 -22.23 -3.00 3.68
N SER A 140 -22.86 -2.82 2.53
CA SER A 140 -22.18 -2.76 1.22
C SER A 140 -22.63 -1.57 0.41
N PHE A 141 -21.67 -0.91 -0.23
CA PHE A 141 -21.87 0.18 -1.20
C PHE A 141 -21.70 -0.41 -2.61
N ALA A 142 -22.81 -0.78 -3.24
CA ALA A 142 -22.84 -1.49 -4.53
C ALA A 142 -23.32 -0.60 -5.69
N GLN A 143 -22.94 0.67 -5.70
CA GLN A 143 -23.34 1.62 -6.76
C GLN A 143 -22.29 1.73 -7.89
N GLN A 144 -21.24 0.92 -7.86
CA GLN A 144 -20.14 0.99 -8.82
C GLN A 144 -20.43 0.15 -10.05
N ASN A 145 -20.12 0.68 -11.24
CA ASN A 145 -20.41 -0.02 -12.50
C ASN A 145 -19.29 -0.97 -12.93
N ASN A 146 -18.09 -0.80 -12.34
CA ASN A 146 -16.90 -1.58 -12.65
C ASN A 146 -16.09 -1.90 -11.39
N TRP A 147 -14.91 -2.50 -11.55
CA TRP A 147 -14.04 -2.91 -10.46
C TRP A 147 -13.62 -1.74 -9.57
N VAL A 148 -13.76 -1.90 -8.26
CA VAL A 148 -13.34 -0.87 -7.31
C VAL A 148 -11.86 -1.11 -6.99
N ARG A 149 -11.01 -0.13 -7.31
CA ARG A 149 -9.57 -0.24 -7.09
C ARG A 149 -9.17 0.13 -5.68
N ALA A 150 -9.73 1.20 -5.15
CA ALA A 150 -9.44 1.63 -3.79
C ALA A 150 -10.65 2.23 -3.09
N ALA A 151 -10.64 2.08 -1.77
CA ALA A 151 -11.59 2.74 -0.89
C ALA A 151 -10.89 3.10 0.42
N LYS A 152 -11.10 4.32 0.92
CA LYS A 152 -10.49 4.83 2.16
C LYS A 152 -11.49 5.62 2.99
N PHE A 153 -11.36 5.51 4.30
CA PHE A 153 -12.07 6.38 5.22
C PHE A 153 -11.49 7.79 5.20
N SER A 154 -12.35 8.79 5.39
CA SER A 154 -11.88 10.13 5.72
C SER A 154 -11.22 10.16 7.11
N PRO A 155 -10.33 11.12 7.38
CA PRO A 155 -9.65 11.24 8.68
C PRO A 155 -10.61 11.37 9.88
N ASN A 156 -11.79 11.94 9.66
CA ASN A 156 -12.84 12.07 10.68
C ASN A 156 -13.76 10.82 10.80
N GLY A 157 -13.59 9.82 9.92
CA GLY A 157 -14.35 8.57 9.91
C GLY A 157 -15.80 8.69 9.45
N LYS A 158 -16.25 9.87 9.01
CA LYS A 158 -17.65 10.11 8.60
C LYS A 158 -17.91 9.82 7.13
N LEU A 159 -16.89 9.94 6.29
CA LEU A 159 -17.00 9.77 4.84
C LEU A 159 -16.14 8.60 4.37
N ILE A 160 -16.55 8.02 3.25
CA ILE A 160 -15.78 7.01 2.53
C ILE A 160 -15.57 7.49 1.09
N ALA A 161 -14.32 7.55 0.65
CA ALA A 161 -13.98 7.76 -0.76
C ALA A 161 -13.74 6.41 -1.43
N THR A 162 -14.21 6.29 -2.66
CA THR A 162 -14.05 5.08 -3.48
C THR A 162 -13.66 5.48 -4.90
N VAL A 163 -12.74 4.72 -5.50
CA VAL A 163 -12.32 4.91 -6.89
C VAL A 163 -12.44 3.60 -7.67
N SER A 164 -12.95 3.70 -8.88
CA SER A 164 -13.37 2.55 -9.69
C SER A 164 -12.94 2.67 -11.14
N ASP A 165 -12.83 1.53 -11.82
CA ASP A 165 -12.56 1.41 -13.25
C ASP A 165 -13.68 1.97 -14.14
N ASP A 166 -14.81 2.37 -13.57
CA ASP A 166 -15.84 3.17 -14.25
C ASP A 166 -15.43 4.66 -14.36
N LYS A 167 -14.18 4.98 -13.98
CA LYS A 167 -13.60 6.32 -13.97
C LYS A 167 -14.25 7.27 -12.96
N SER A 168 -15.00 6.74 -12.00
CA SER A 168 -15.62 7.55 -10.96
C SER A 168 -14.81 7.59 -9.65
N LEU A 169 -14.83 8.76 -9.02
CA LEU A 169 -14.60 8.94 -7.59
C LEU A 169 -15.98 9.16 -6.95
N ARG A 170 -16.38 8.28 -6.03
CA ARG A 170 -17.63 8.45 -5.26
C ARG A 170 -17.32 8.62 -3.78
N ILE A 171 -17.99 9.58 -3.16
CA ILE A 171 -17.93 9.86 -1.72
C ILE A 171 -19.25 9.47 -1.09
N TYR A 172 -19.19 8.61 -0.08
CA TYR A 172 -20.34 8.14 0.68
C TYR A 172 -20.32 8.72 2.09
N ASP A 173 -21.50 9.02 2.62
CA ASP A 173 -21.68 9.26 4.05
C ASP A 173 -21.87 7.92 4.75
N LEU A 174 -21.07 7.67 5.78
CA LEU A 174 -21.11 6.42 6.54
C LEU A 174 -22.41 6.28 7.35
N SER A 175 -22.99 7.41 7.80
CA SER A 175 -24.18 7.42 8.65
C SER A 175 -25.45 7.09 7.89
N THR A 176 -25.61 7.62 6.67
CA THR A 176 -26.77 7.39 5.81
C THR A 176 -26.56 6.22 4.85
N GLY A 177 -25.32 5.92 4.50
CA GLY A 177 -24.98 4.94 3.47
C GLY A 177 -25.12 5.47 2.04
N GLU A 178 -25.47 6.74 1.86
CA GLU A 178 -25.76 7.33 0.56
C GLU A 178 -24.52 7.93 -0.10
N CYS A 179 -24.54 7.98 -1.44
CA CYS A 179 -23.51 8.66 -2.21
C CYS A 179 -23.79 10.16 -2.22
N VAL A 180 -22.99 10.93 -1.49
CA VAL A 180 -23.15 12.39 -1.37
C VAL A 180 -22.53 13.11 -2.56
N ARG A 181 -21.44 12.56 -3.12
CA ARG A 181 -20.68 13.17 -4.23
C ARG A 181 -20.22 12.13 -5.23
N THR A 182 -20.29 12.47 -6.51
CA THR A 182 -19.71 11.67 -7.60
C THR A 182 -18.95 12.60 -8.54
N PHE A 183 -17.71 12.23 -8.84
CA PHE A 183 -16.87 12.88 -9.86
C PHE A 183 -16.53 11.84 -10.92
N THR A 184 -16.70 12.18 -12.19
CA THR A 184 -16.38 11.29 -13.31
C THR A 184 -15.22 11.84 -14.11
N GLU A 185 -14.21 11.00 -14.35
CA GLU A 185 -13.07 11.31 -15.21
C GLU A 185 -13.31 10.76 -16.62
N GLU A 186 -12.89 11.50 -17.64
CA GLU A 186 -13.04 11.06 -19.02
C GLU A 186 -11.83 10.26 -19.52
N ARG A 187 -10.62 10.67 -19.11
CA ARG A 187 -9.38 10.17 -19.72
C ARG A 187 -8.95 8.77 -19.29
N ALA A 188 -8.93 8.48 -18.00
CA ALA A 188 -8.49 7.18 -17.51
C ALA A 188 -9.08 6.83 -16.15
N ALA A 189 -9.04 5.54 -15.86
CA ALA A 189 -9.45 5.02 -14.57
C ALA A 189 -8.49 5.49 -13.45
N PRO A 190 -9.03 5.90 -12.29
CA PRO A 190 -8.25 6.15 -11.09
C PRO A 190 -7.66 4.85 -10.55
N ARG A 191 -6.39 4.89 -10.13
CA ARG A 191 -5.68 3.74 -9.52
C ARG A 191 -5.79 3.75 -8.01
N GLN A 192 -5.66 4.93 -7.40
CA GLN A 192 -5.55 5.08 -5.95
C GLN A 192 -6.03 6.47 -5.51
N LEU A 193 -6.35 6.59 -4.23
CA LEU A 193 -6.82 7.83 -3.63
C LEU A 193 -6.14 8.10 -2.28
N ALA A 194 -6.01 9.37 -1.94
CA ALA A 194 -5.53 9.84 -0.65
C ALA A 194 -6.44 10.96 -0.12
N TRP A 195 -6.74 10.92 1.17
CA TRP A 195 -7.44 12.00 1.85
C TRP A 195 -6.45 13.03 2.36
N HIS A 196 -6.79 14.30 2.20
CA HIS A 196 -6.10 15.38 2.88
C HIS A 196 -6.26 15.23 4.40
N PRO A 197 -5.24 15.52 5.24
CA PRO A 197 -5.31 15.34 6.70
C PRO A 197 -6.51 16.03 7.38
N TRP A 198 -6.98 17.16 6.84
CA TRP A 198 -8.16 17.87 7.33
C TRP A 198 -9.50 17.31 6.82
N GLY A 199 -9.49 16.33 5.91
CA GLY A 199 -10.69 15.67 5.38
C GLY A 199 -11.55 16.51 4.41
N ASN A 200 -11.08 17.68 4.01
CA ASN A 200 -11.74 18.58 3.07
C ASN A 200 -11.46 18.25 1.60
N MET A 201 -10.30 17.65 1.30
CA MET A 201 -9.84 17.39 -0.05
C MET A 201 -9.48 15.92 -0.26
N VAL A 202 -9.63 15.45 -1.50
CA VAL A 202 -9.23 14.10 -1.93
C VAL A 202 -8.35 14.21 -3.17
N ALA A 203 -7.15 13.63 -3.11
CA ALA A 203 -6.29 13.46 -4.27
C ALA A 203 -6.52 12.08 -4.90
N VAL A 204 -6.51 12.03 -6.22
CA VAL A 204 -6.74 10.84 -7.03
C VAL A 204 -5.60 10.67 -8.03
N ALA A 205 -4.96 9.50 -8.00
CA ALA A 205 -3.94 9.09 -8.96
C ALA A 205 -4.62 8.43 -10.16
N LEU A 206 -4.32 8.91 -11.36
CA LEU A 206 -4.95 8.44 -12.59
C LEU A 206 -4.00 7.59 -13.43
N GLY A 207 -4.59 6.65 -14.18
CA GLY A 207 -3.87 5.83 -15.16
C GLY A 207 -3.29 6.61 -16.36
N CYS A 208 -3.58 7.91 -16.48
CA CYS A 208 -3.15 8.75 -17.61
C CYS A 208 -2.18 9.85 -17.19
N ASN A 209 -1.21 9.55 -16.30
CA ASN A 209 -0.14 10.45 -15.82
C ASN A 209 -0.57 11.69 -15.02
N ARG A 210 -1.86 11.77 -14.69
CA ARG A 210 -2.48 12.90 -14.01
C ARG A 210 -2.72 12.61 -12.54
N ILE A 211 -2.63 13.66 -11.74
CA ILE A 211 -3.12 13.68 -10.37
C ILE A 211 -4.18 14.77 -10.29
N LYS A 212 -5.35 14.46 -9.77
CA LYS A 212 -6.43 15.43 -9.55
C LYS A 212 -6.72 15.55 -8.08
N VAL A 213 -6.90 16.78 -7.61
CA VAL A 213 -7.30 17.08 -6.23
C VAL A 213 -8.66 17.74 -6.24
N PHE A 214 -9.61 17.13 -5.54
CA PHE A 214 -11.00 17.58 -5.47
C PHE A 214 -11.32 18.14 -4.10
N ASP A 215 -12.12 19.20 -4.08
CA ASP A 215 -12.82 19.67 -2.89
C ASP A 215 -14.07 18.82 -2.67
N VAL A 216 -14.15 18.18 -1.51
CA VAL A 216 -15.30 17.33 -1.15
C VAL A 216 -16.52 18.17 -0.76
N VAL A 217 -16.31 19.34 -0.15
CA VAL A 217 -17.38 20.21 0.33
C VAL A 217 -18.04 20.89 -0.87
N ASN A 218 -17.23 21.56 -1.68
CA ASN A 218 -17.70 22.34 -2.83
C ASN A 218 -17.96 21.50 -4.09
N SER A 219 -17.59 20.22 -4.09
CA SER A 219 -17.79 19.31 -5.23
C SER A 219 -17.10 19.77 -6.51
N GLN A 220 -15.88 20.30 -6.38
CA GLN A 220 -15.14 20.90 -7.50
C GLN A 220 -13.73 20.32 -7.61
N LEU A 221 -13.20 20.35 -8.83
CA LEU A 221 -11.78 20.10 -9.08
C LEU A 221 -10.99 21.34 -8.66
N LEU A 222 -10.10 21.19 -7.68
CA LEU A 222 -9.24 22.28 -7.22
C LEU A 222 -7.96 22.37 -8.06
N GLN A 223 -7.29 21.24 -8.24
CA GLN A 223 -5.96 21.21 -8.87
C GLN A 223 -5.80 20.00 -9.79
N LEU A 224 -5.11 20.21 -10.90
CA LEU A 224 -4.72 19.18 -11.86
C LEU A 224 -3.20 19.24 -12.07
N TYR A 225 -2.53 18.15 -11.75
CA TYR A 225 -1.09 18.01 -11.93
C TYR A 225 -0.80 17.03 -13.07
N VAL A 226 0.07 17.45 -13.99
CA VAL A 226 0.65 16.62 -15.06
C VAL A 226 2.15 16.59 -14.85
N VAL A 227 2.57 15.85 -13.83
CA VAL A 227 3.98 15.81 -13.42
C VAL A 227 4.69 14.55 -13.91
N HIS A 228 3.98 13.43 -14.03
CA HIS A 228 4.59 12.17 -14.48
C HIS A 228 4.48 11.98 -15.99
N SER A 229 5.35 11.13 -16.53
CA SER A 229 5.31 10.72 -17.94
C SER A 229 4.51 9.43 -18.17
N ALA A 230 4.20 8.70 -17.09
CA ALA A 230 3.48 7.43 -17.11
C ALA A 230 2.39 7.40 -16.01
N PRO A 231 1.56 6.33 -15.91
CA PRO A 231 0.52 6.22 -14.89
C PRO A 231 1.01 6.49 -13.46
N VAL A 232 0.17 7.12 -12.64
CA VAL A 232 0.45 7.33 -11.21
C VAL A 232 -0.18 6.20 -10.41
N ASN A 233 0.58 5.57 -9.53
CA ASN A 233 0.18 4.34 -8.83
C ASN A 233 -0.35 4.60 -7.43
N ASP A 234 0.29 5.47 -6.66
CA ASP A 234 -0.08 5.77 -5.27
C ASP A 234 0.21 7.23 -4.91
N LEU A 235 -0.47 7.70 -3.86
CA LEU A 235 -0.41 9.06 -3.36
C LEU A 235 -0.40 9.07 -1.83
N ALA A 236 0.33 10.01 -1.25
CA ALA A 236 0.25 10.29 0.17
C ALA A 236 0.37 11.79 0.43
N PHE A 237 -0.59 12.35 1.18
CA PHE A 237 -0.45 13.70 1.70
C PHE A 237 0.54 13.69 2.86
N HIS A 238 1.36 14.73 2.92
CA HIS A 238 2.15 15.01 4.11
C HIS A 238 1.21 15.39 5.28
N PRO A 239 1.51 15.02 6.54
CA PRO A 239 0.65 15.31 7.69
C PRO A 239 0.34 16.80 7.92
N SER A 240 1.22 17.71 7.46
CA SER A 240 0.96 19.16 7.48
C SER A 240 -0.14 19.61 6.52
N GLY A 241 -0.46 18.80 5.50
CA GLY A 241 -1.41 19.13 4.45
C GLY A 241 -0.84 19.92 3.27
N ASN A 242 0.40 20.40 3.35
CA ASN A 242 0.94 21.29 2.31
C ASN A 242 1.60 20.56 1.14
N PHE A 243 1.95 19.28 1.31
CA PHE A 243 2.70 18.53 0.30
C PHE A 243 2.00 17.23 -0.09
N LEU A 244 2.24 16.81 -1.33
CA LEU A 244 1.75 15.55 -1.89
C LEU A 244 2.92 14.74 -2.44
N LEU A 245 3.01 13.49 -2.03
CA LEU A 245 3.97 12.50 -2.54
C LEU A 245 3.27 11.61 -3.57
N SER A 246 3.91 11.39 -4.71
CA SER A 246 3.39 10.52 -5.78
C SER A 246 4.45 9.55 -6.29
N GLY A 247 4.05 8.31 -6.56
CA GLY A 247 4.87 7.28 -7.21
C GLY A 247 4.25 6.85 -8.55
N SER A 248 5.09 6.61 -9.56
CA SER A 248 4.63 6.34 -10.93
C SER A 248 5.35 5.18 -11.62
N ASP A 249 4.72 4.66 -12.67
CA ASP A 249 5.31 3.73 -13.64
C ASP A 249 6.51 4.32 -14.40
N ASP A 250 6.73 5.64 -14.34
CA ASP A 250 7.93 6.26 -14.91
C ASP A 250 9.19 6.13 -14.03
N LYS A 251 9.10 5.32 -12.98
CA LYS A 251 10.18 4.98 -12.04
C LYS A 251 10.61 6.16 -11.16
N THR A 252 9.88 7.28 -11.21
CA THR A 252 10.15 8.45 -10.39
C THR A 252 9.16 8.58 -9.24
N ILE A 253 9.64 9.21 -8.18
CA ILE A 253 8.81 9.71 -7.10
C ILE A 253 8.84 11.23 -7.18
N ARG A 254 7.68 11.87 -7.01
CA ARG A 254 7.60 13.33 -6.99
C ARG A 254 6.99 13.81 -5.70
N ILE A 255 7.51 14.94 -5.22
CA ILE A 255 6.96 15.69 -4.10
C ILE A 255 6.44 17.01 -4.67
N LEU A 256 5.17 17.29 -4.47
CA LEU A 256 4.50 18.50 -4.93
C LEU A 256 4.18 19.41 -3.75
N ASP A 257 4.38 20.71 -3.94
CA ASP A 257 3.83 21.74 -3.07
C ASP A 257 2.42 22.09 -3.56
N LEU A 258 1.44 21.94 -2.68
CA LEU A 258 0.03 22.17 -2.98
C LEU A 258 -0.37 23.65 -2.96
N LEU A 259 0.41 24.51 -2.29
CA LEU A 259 0.20 25.95 -2.28
C LEU A 259 0.70 26.55 -3.59
N GLU A 260 1.93 26.21 -3.99
CA GLU A 260 2.55 26.72 -5.22
C GLU A 260 2.06 25.99 -6.48
N GLY A 261 1.55 24.76 -6.31
CA GLY A 261 1.05 23.95 -7.42
C GLY A 261 2.14 23.41 -8.34
N ARG A 262 3.37 23.21 -7.83
CA ARG A 262 4.51 22.71 -8.61
C ARG A 262 5.23 21.54 -7.92
N PRO A 263 5.89 20.65 -8.68
CA PRO A 263 6.81 19.67 -8.10
C PRO A 263 8.05 20.38 -7.54
N ILE A 264 8.40 20.09 -6.29
CA ILE A 264 9.61 20.59 -5.62
C ILE A 264 10.78 19.60 -5.72
N TYR A 265 10.49 18.30 -5.66
CA TYR A 265 11.49 17.25 -5.79
C TYR A 265 11.07 16.18 -6.80
N THR A 266 12.05 15.71 -7.57
CA THR A 266 11.95 14.49 -8.38
C THR A 266 13.03 13.52 -7.91
N LEU A 267 12.63 12.47 -7.20
CA LEU A 267 13.52 11.43 -6.69
C LEU A 267 13.56 10.26 -7.68
N THR A 268 14.76 9.76 -7.94
CA THR A 268 15.00 8.54 -8.72
C THR A 268 15.48 7.42 -7.80
N GLY A 269 16.07 6.35 -8.34
CA GLY A 269 16.61 5.23 -7.57
C GLY A 269 15.96 3.91 -7.96
N HIS A 270 14.63 3.86 -8.01
CA HIS A 270 13.89 2.67 -8.42
C HIS A 270 14.25 2.27 -9.86
N THR A 271 14.40 0.97 -10.11
CA THR A 271 14.76 0.45 -11.45
C THR A 271 13.54 0.06 -12.28
N ASP A 272 12.36 0.03 -11.64
CA ASP A 272 11.07 -0.29 -12.24
C ASP A 272 9.95 0.58 -11.60
N SER A 273 8.68 0.35 -11.97
CA SER A 273 7.52 1.11 -11.49
C SER A 273 7.51 1.30 -9.97
N VAL A 274 7.25 2.53 -9.52
CA VAL A 274 6.99 2.83 -8.10
C VAL A 274 5.51 2.62 -7.84
N ASN A 275 5.19 1.59 -7.06
CA ASN A 275 3.81 1.14 -6.86
C ASN A 275 3.17 1.75 -5.62
N ALA A 276 3.97 2.09 -4.61
CA ALA A 276 3.47 2.46 -3.30
C ALA A 276 4.33 3.56 -2.67
N VAL A 277 3.66 4.51 -2.02
CA VAL A 277 4.30 5.63 -1.30
C VAL A 277 3.54 5.94 -0.01
N SER A 278 4.25 6.33 1.05
CA SER A 278 3.61 6.70 2.31
C SER A 278 4.51 7.62 3.14
N PHE A 279 3.91 8.56 3.86
CA PHE A 279 4.58 9.30 4.93
C PHE A 279 4.38 8.59 6.27
N ASN A 280 5.32 8.77 7.19
CA ASN A 280 5.08 8.49 8.60
C ASN A 280 4.17 9.56 9.23
N GLN A 281 3.61 9.28 10.40
CA GLN A 281 2.62 10.16 11.06
C GLN A 281 3.13 11.58 11.33
N ASP A 282 4.42 11.75 11.60
CA ASP A 282 5.04 13.06 11.85
C ASP A 282 5.50 13.78 10.57
N GLY A 283 5.54 13.09 9.43
CA GLY A 283 5.99 13.64 8.15
C GLY A 283 7.51 13.76 7.98
N ASN A 284 8.29 13.44 9.02
CA ASN A 284 9.75 13.48 9.02
C ASN A 284 10.40 12.36 8.19
N ARG A 285 9.64 11.33 7.80
CA ARG A 285 10.10 10.24 6.92
C ARG A 285 9.03 9.87 5.93
N PHE A 286 9.45 9.36 4.78
CA PHE A 286 8.57 8.69 3.84
C PHE A 286 9.23 7.42 3.31
N ALA A 287 8.41 6.53 2.77
CA ALA A 287 8.84 5.28 2.21
C ALA A 287 8.27 5.10 0.81
N THR A 288 9.05 4.45 -0.04
CA THR A 288 8.69 4.17 -1.44
C THR A 288 9.00 2.72 -1.75
N ALA A 289 8.11 2.06 -2.47
CA ALA A 289 8.33 0.68 -2.89
C ALA A 289 7.78 0.41 -4.29
N GLY A 290 8.42 -0.52 -4.99
CA GLY A 290 8.18 -0.73 -6.41
C GLY A 290 8.17 -2.18 -6.88
N SER A 291 7.97 -2.31 -8.19
CA SER A 291 8.07 -3.57 -8.94
C SER A 291 9.48 -4.15 -8.95
N ASP A 292 10.48 -3.32 -8.67
CA ASP A 292 11.88 -3.70 -8.47
C ASP A 292 12.14 -4.41 -7.13
N ARG A 293 11.09 -4.66 -6.33
CA ARG A 293 11.12 -5.39 -5.05
C ARG A 293 11.90 -4.65 -3.97
N GLN A 294 12.15 -3.36 -4.18
CA GLN A 294 12.95 -2.54 -3.29
C GLN A 294 12.03 -1.68 -2.44
N LEU A 295 12.44 -1.48 -1.19
CA LEU A 295 11.82 -0.55 -0.25
C LEU A 295 12.88 0.48 0.14
N PHE A 296 12.64 1.74 -0.20
CA PHE A 296 13.50 2.85 0.22
C PHE A 296 12.82 3.63 1.34
N ILE A 297 13.62 3.97 2.35
CA ILE A 297 13.24 4.83 3.47
C ILE A 297 14.00 6.13 3.34
N TRP A 298 13.27 7.22 3.35
CA TRP A 298 13.78 8.55 3.11
C TRP A 298 13.55 9.42 4.33
N GLN A 299 14.55 10.22 4.68
CA GLN A 299 14.37 11.33 5.58
C GLN A 299 13.74 12.49 4.81
N SER A 300 12.68 13.06 5.38
CA SER A 300 11.96 14.21 4.84
C SER A 300 12.42 15.49 5.49
N ASN A 301 12.51 16.56 4.70
CA ASN A 301 12.73 17.93 5.18
C ASN A 301 11.46 18.78 5.15
N LEU A 302 10.33 18.20 4.75
CA LEU A 302 9.09 18.93 4.51
C LEU A 302 8.48 19.54 5.79
N HIS A 303 8.80 18.98 6.95
CA HIS A 303 8.43 19.50 8.27
C HIS A 303 9.13 20.82 8.62
N THR A 304 10.26 21.12 7.99
CA THR A 304 11.07 22.34 8.16
C THR A 304 11.20 23.12 6.85
N TYR A 305 10.32 22.84 5.87
CA TYR A 305 10.40 23.44 4.57
C TYR A 305 10.21 24.97 4.63
N ASP A 306 11.14 25.69 4.02
CA ASP A 306 11.13 27.13 3.88
C ASP A 306 11.32 27.47 2.40
N ALA A 307 10.30 28.07 1.79
CA ALA A 307 10.28 28.38 0.37
C ALA A 307 11.44 29.33 -0.03
N SER A 308 11.85 30.23 0.88
CA SER A 308 12.95 31.17 0.62
C SER A 308 14.29 30.46 0.43
N GLN A 309 14.57 29.45 1.25
CA GLN A 309 15.79 28.64 1.17
C GLN A 309 15.77 27.72 -0.06
N PHE A 310 14.59 27.25 -0.47
CA PHE A 310 14.44 26.49 -1.71
C PHE A 310 14.74 27.36 -2.93
N ASP A 311 14.17 28.57 -3.00
CA ASP A 311 14.37 29.46 -4.14
C ASP A 311 15.83 29.90 -4.27
N GLU A 312 16.51 30.26 -3.16
CA GLU A 312 17.96 30.53 -3.15
C GLU A 312 18.76 29.38 -3.76
N LYS A 313 18.44 28.14 -3.37
CA LYS A 313 19.14 26.95 -3.84
C LYS A 313 18.84 26.64 -5.31
N SER A 314 17.59 26.79 -5.74
CA SER A 314 17.19 26.61 -7.14
C SER A 314 17.90 27.60 -8.07
N MET A 315 18.16 28.83 -7.59
CA MET A 315 18.91 29.83 -8.33
C MET A 315 20.39 29.46 -8.40
N THR A 316 21.01 29.01 -7.31
CA THR A 316 22.43 28.58 -7.34
C THR A 316 22.68 27.37 -8.25
N SER A 317 21.80 26.36 -8.25
CA SER A 317 21.93 25.20 -9.15
C SER A 317 21.72 25.55 -10.62
N SER A 318 20.95 26.61 -10.90
CA SER A 318 20.77 27.14 -12.27
C SER A 318 22.00 27.93 -12.78
N CYS A 319 22.77 28.58 -11.88
CA CYS A 319 23.93 29.38 -12.24
C CYS A 319 25.16 28.53 -12.62
N ASP A 320 25.29 27.32 -12.08
CA ASP A 320 26.42 26.41 -12.38
C ASP A 320 26.40 25.86 -13.82
N ILE A 321 25.28 26.00 -14.54
CA ILE A 321 25.16 25.57 -15.95
C ILE A 321 25.70 26.64 -16.93
N SER A 322 26.00 27.85 -16.47
CA SER A 322 26.36 28.98 -17.34
C SER A 322 27.86 29.16 -17.64
N SER A 323 28.76 28.31 -17.12
CA SER A 323 30.21 28.57 -17.20
C SER A 323 31.07 27.58 -18.02
N ASN A 324 30.51 26.64 -18.79
CA ASN A 324 31.33 25.84 -19.71
C ASN A 324 30.65 25.55 -21.05
N SER A 325 30.86 26.44 -22.02
CA SER A 325 30.54 26.21 -23.42
C SER A 325 31.76 25.62 -24.15
N LYS A 326 31.62 24.39 -24.66
CA LYS A 326 32.26 23.91 -25.90
C LYS A 326 31.61 22.59 -26.39
N SER A 327 30.85 22.76 -27.47
CA SER A 327 30.40 21.83 -28.54
C SER A 327 30.50 20.29 -28.36
N SER A 328 29.36 19.60 -28.46
CA SER A 328 29.12 18.59 -29.52
C SER A 328 27.66 18.09 -29.57
N ASN A 329 26.98 18.41 -30.69
CA ASN A 329 25.89 17.72 -31.42
C ASN A 329 24.82 16.85 -30.71
N ALA A 330 23.61 17.42 -30.70
CA ALA A 330 22.32 16.88 -31.16
C ALA A 330 21.88 15.45 -30.77
N ALA A 331 20.98 15.39 -29.78
CA ALA A 331 19.80 14.53 -29.82
C ALA A 331 18.62 15.24 -29.12
N ASN A 332 17.50 15.37 -29.83
CA ASN A 332 16.25 16.00 -29.39
C ASN A 332 15.78 15.49 -28.01
N SER A 333 15.99 16.30 -26.97
CA SER A 333 15.28 16.15 -25.70
C SER A 333 14.19 17.23 -25.68
N LYS A 334 12.93 16.80 -25.53
CA LYS A 334 11.83 17.72 -25.20
C LYS A 334 12.25 18.41 -23.90
N THR A 335 12.53 19.70 -23.96
CA THR A 335 12.85 20.54 -22.81
C THR A 335 11.64 20.55 -21.89
N THR A 336 11.62 19.62 -20.92
CA THR A 336 10.67 19.66 -19.81
C THR A 336 11.11 20.82 -18.91
N ASN A 337 10.29 21.86 -18.80
CA ASN A 337 10.44 22.95 -17.82
C ASN A 337 10.15 22.43 -16.40
N ASP A 338 10.82 21.34 -16.01
CA ASP A 338 10.73 20.74 -14.69
C ASP A 338 11.83 21.36 -13.83
N LEU A 339 11.45 22.37 -13.04
CA LEU A 339 12.34 23.10 -12.13
C LEU A 339 12.55 22.38 -10.78
N SER A 340 12.09 21.13 -10.65
CA SER A 340 12.25 20.36 -9.42
C SER A 340 13.70 19.95 -9.18
N ILE A 341 14.09 19.91 -7.90
CA ILE A 341 15.40 19.40 -7.49
C ILE A 341 15.41 17.88 -7.71
N ARG A 342 16.39 17.41 -8.49
CA ARG A 342 16.56 15.98 -8.77
C ARG A 342 17.49 15.35 -7.74
N ILE A 343 17.02 14.26 -7.13
CA ILE A 343 17.76 13.52 -6.11
C ILE A 343 17.89 12.08 -6.58
N ASP A 344 19.12 11.66 -6.87
CA ASP A 344 19.43 10.26 -7.17
C ASP A 344 20.05 9.60 -5.92
N PRO A 345 19.38 8.64 -5.29
CA PRO A 345 19.89 8.00 -4.09
C PRO A 345 21.04 7.04 -4.38
N ARG A 346 21.30 6.66 -5.65
CA ARG A 346 22.32 5.65 -6.00
C ARG A 346 23.74 6.10 -5.66
N GLU A 347 23.96 7.40 -5.57
CA GLU A 347 25.23 7.99 -5.15
C GLU A 347 25.39 8.03 -3.62
N SER A 348 24.32 7.78 -2.88
CA SER A 348 24.37 7.80 -1.41
C SER A 348 25.02 6.54 -0.84
N LEU A 349 25.77 6.73 0.25
CA LEU A 349 26.34 5.61 1.01
C LEU A 349 25.25 4.62 1.44
N ALA A 350 24.08 5.12 1.84
CA ALA A 350 22.94 4.32 2.27
C ALA A 350 22.39 3.38 1.18
N TYR A 351 22.58 3.70 -0.11
CA TYR A 351 22.20 2.84 -1.23
C TYR A 351 23.25 1.76 -1.49
N GLN A 352 24.54 2.09 -1.30
CA GLN A 352 25.64 1.15 -1.49
C GLN A 352 25.77 0.16 -0.33
N THR A 353 25.51 0.62 0.89
CA THR A 353 25.36 -0.24 2.06
C THR A 353 23.97 -0.87 2.02
N LEU A 354 23.84 -1.99 1.29
CA LEU A 354 22.78 -2.94 1.61
C LEU A 354 22.91 -3.25 3.10
N ASP A 355 21.80 -3.21 3.83
CA ASP A 355 21.80 -3.51 5.26
C ASP A 355 22.05 -5.05 5.41
N GLU A 356 23.31 -5.48 5.24
CA GLU A 356 23.72 -6.89 5.11
C GLU A 356 23.48 -7.72 6.39
N HIS A 357 23.13 -7.07 7.50
CA HIS A 357 22.82 -7.72 8.78
C HIS A 357 21.35 -8.17 8.89
N PHE A 358 20.62 -8.20 7.78
CA PHE A 358 19.18 -8.36 7.76
C PHE A 358 18.73 -9.81 7.59
N GLN A 359 18.08 -10.36 8.63
CA GLN A 359 17.39 -11.65 8.54
C GLN A 359 15.87 -11.42 8.46
N VAL A 360 15.28 -11.74 7.30
CA VAL A 360 13.84 -11.93 7.16
C VAL A 360 13.49 -13.27 7.80
N VAL A 361 12.75 -13.24 8.90
CA VAL A 361 12.32 -14.44 9.60
C VAL A 361 10.87 -14.72 9.27
N ASP A 362 10.58 -15.97 8.90
CA ASP A 362 9.20 -16.42 8.73
C ASP A 362 8.49 -16.44 10.08
N SER A 363 7.27 -15.90 10.12
CA SER A 363 6.40 -15.98 11.30
C SER A 363 6.14 -17.44 11.68
N GLU A 364 5.97 -17.72 12.97
CA GLU A 364 5.73 -19.09 13.45
C GLU A 364 4.46 -19.71 12.83
N HIS A 365 3.45 -18.88 12.57
CA HIS A 365 2.24 -19.26 11.84
C HIS A 365 2.53 -19.74 10.41
N THR A 366 3.51 -19.14 9.73
CA THR A 366 3.95 -19.56 8.39
C THR A 366 4.55 -20.97 8.43
N LYS A 367 5.35 -21.29 9.45
CA LYS A 367 5.96 -22.62 9.63
C LYS A 367 4.94 -23.73 9.86
N GLN A 368 3.76 -23.40 10.40
CA GLN A 368 2.68 -24.37 10.61
C GLN A 368 1.89 -24.66 9.32
N GLN A 369 1.94 -23.77 8.32
CA GLN A 369 1.20 -23.91 7.06
C GLN A 369 2.00 -24.55 5.93
N THR A 370 3.31 -24.76 6.07
CA THR A 370 4.07 -25.57 5.10
C THR A 370 3.63 -27.03 5.20
N PRO A 371 3.09 -27.66 4.13
CA PRO A 371 2.83 -29.09 4.17
C PRO A 371 4.16 -29.82 4.30
N LEU A 372 4.17 -30.85 5.16
CA LEU A 372 5.24 -31.83 5.26
C LEU A 372 5.65 -32.26 3.85
N SER A 373 6.88 -31.92 3.46
CA SER A 373 7.49 -32.32 2.21
C SER A 373 7.40 -33.85 2.08
N TYR A 374 6.79 -34.32 1.00
CA TYR A 374 6.83 -35.71 0.55
C TYR A 374 8.29 -36.16 0.41
N ASN A 375 8.82 -36.84 1.43
CA ASN A 375 10.04 -37.62 1.31
C ASN A 375 9.68 -38.97 0.67
N SER A 376 9.81 -39.06 -0.65
CA SER A 376 9.86 -40.33 -1.36
C SER A 376 11.21 -41.00 -1.09
N LYS A 377 11.30 -41.79 -0.02
CA LYS A 377 12.29 -42.86 0.08
C LYS A 377 11.58 -44.20 0.03
N LEU A 378 11.76 -44.86 -1.12
CA LEU A 378 11.54 -46.29 -1.33
C LEU A 378 12.19 -47.10 -0.20
N SER A 379 11.40 -47.92 0.49
CA SER A 379 11.84 -49.23 0.95
C SER A 379 10.63 -50.09 1.27
N SER A 380 10.34 -51.02 0.37
CA SER A 380 9.40 -52.13 0.56
C SER A 380 9.77 -52.99 1.78
N PRO A 381 8.78 -53.67 2.39
CA PRO A 381 8.99 -55.09 2.64
C PRO A 381 7.85 -55.98 2.13
N LYS A 382 8.27 -57.18 1.75
CA LYS A 382 7.51 -58.27 1.14
C LYS A 382 6.56 -58.97 2.14
N PHE A 383 5.41 -59.38 1.60
CA PHE A 383 4.61 -60.59 1.87
C PHE A 383 4.67 -61.28 3.25
N ARG A 384 3.48 -61.46 3.85
CA ARG A 384 3.01 -62.81 4.22
C ARG A 384 1.48 -62.88 4.26
N THR A 385 0.96 -63.83 3.48
CA THR A 385 -0.43 -64.29 3.44
C THR A 385 -0.77 -65.10 4.69
N GLU A 386 -1.98 -64.94 5.23
CA GLU A 386 -2.79 -66.09 5.66
C GLU A 386 -4.26 -65.69 5.89
N SER A 387 -5.11 -66.64 5.52
CA SER A 387 -6.56 -66.59 5.42
C SER A 387 -7.24 -67.08 6.70
N LYS A 388 -8.46 -66.57 6.97
CA LYS A 388 -9.67 -67.34 7.32
C LYS A 388 -10.79 -66.44 7.85
N SER A 389 -11.89 -66.41 7.11
CA SER A 389 -13.25 -66.14 7.61
C SER A 389 -13.76 -67.34 8.42
N PRO A 390 -14.77 -67.16 9.30
CA PRO A 390 -16.09 -67.62 8.90
C PRO A 390 -17.27 -66.71 9.31
N SER A 391 -18.35 -66.92 8.58
CA SER A 391 -19.72 -66.41 8.64
C SER A 391 -20.55 -66.90 9.85
N LEU A 392 -21.55 -66.12 10.30
CA LEU A 392 -23.01 -66.45 10.21
C LEU A 392 -23.92 -65.62 11.15
N GLN A 393 -25.01 -65.16 10.53
CA GLN A 393 -26.41 -65.06 10.99
C GLN A 393 -26.98 -63.85 11.72
N LEU A 394 -27.95 -63.26 11.00
CA LEU A 394 -29.11 -62.47 11.40
C LEU A 394 -29.86 -63.04 12.62
N LYS A 395 -30.40 -62.13 13.44
CA LYS A 395 -31.77 -62.24 13.96
C LYS A 395 -32.38 -60.86 14.19
N THR A 396 -33.43 -60.59 13.44
CA THR A 396 -34.42 -59.52 13.62
C THR A 396 -35.18 -59.73 14.93
N LYS A 397 -35.60 -58.63 15.58
CA LYS A 397 -36.85 -58.57 16.34
C LYS A 397 -37.28 -57.11 16.56
N TYR A 398 -38.41 -56.78 15.91
CA TYR A 398 -39.32 -55.69 16.24
C TYR A 398 -39.77 -55.78 17.70
N ASN A 399 -40.01 -54.64 18.34
CA ASN A 399 -41.19 -54.35 19.16
C ASN A 399 -41.14 -52.89 19.70
N ALA A 400 -41.95 -52.02 19.13
CA ALA A 400 -42.75 -51.04 19.90
C ALA A 400 -44.06 -51.77 20.31
N PRO A 401 -44.95 -51.32 21.24
CA PRO A 401 -45.42 -49.93 21.36
C PRO A 401 -45.89 -49.45 22.77
N PHE A 402 -46.48 -48.25 22.78
CA PHE A 402 -47.50 -47.68 23.69
C PHE A 402 -47.13 -46.70 24.84
N PHE A 403 -47.41 -45.41 24.55
CA PHE A 403 -48.26 -44.43 25.24
C PHE A 403 -48.16 -44.19 26.76
N LYS A 404 -47.87 -42.93 27.12
CA LYS A 404 -48.91 -41.95 27.52
C LYS A 404 -48.48 -40.53 27.21
#